data_AF-A0A3L6EDA5-F1
#
_entry.id   AF-A0A3L6EDA5-F1
#
_cell.length_a   1.000
_cell.length_b   1.000
_cell.length_c   1.000
_cell.angle_alpha   90.00
_cell.angle_beta   90.00
_cell.angle_gamma   90.00
#
_symmetry.space_group_name_H-M   'P 1'
#
loop_
_entity.id
_entity.type
_entity.pdbx_description
1 polymer ?
#
loop_
_entity_poly.entity_id
_entity_poly.type
_entity_poly.pdbx_seq_one_letter_code
_entity_poly.pdbx_strand_id
1 'polypeptide(L)'
;MGDLIPGLPDEVARECLVRVGFDQLPVVRRISRQWKSEVESPDYHRQRRAEGLARPVLALVQAQPTAPPDDDDDDAAGPAHKRSTAANSYRLVLLEPAEGRWTPLPPPPGPSQSLPLFCQVAAAVDGGGQGRKRLLVVVGGWDPETWAPTDAVLVYDFLSGAWRRGAPMPGPRRSFFACAAVGGAVYVAGGHDAEKNALRSALAYDPDADAWAGLPDMAEERDEPRGLCVAGRFVVVGGYPTRAQGRFVASAESFDPAAASPAWAPVPVHDRLLPEDGACPRTCCAAPRSVGRMYMLRDGHLVARDGAAAWRPVARVPDDALTAPAVSAFPDGRVVVVGSGCHGGDQTVYVLREEGGRPASWSRAPPPPPEFAGHVQASCFIEL
;
A
#
# COMPACT_ATOMS: atom_id res chain seq x y z
N MET A 1 -12.31 -24.86 32.26
CA MET A 1 -11.70 -24.32 31.03
C MET A 1 -11.49 -25.54 30.15
N GLY A 2 -12.05 -25.58 28.93
CA GLY A 2 -11.84 -26.72 28.03
C GLY A 2 -10.46 -26.62 27.37
N ASP A 3 -9.90 -27.76 26.96
CA ASP A 3 -8.62 -27.83 26.25
C ASP A 3 -8.70 -27.09 24.91
N LEU A 4 -7.62 -26.42 24.48
CA LEU A 4 -7.57 -25.78 23.16
C LEU A 4 -7.77 -26.79 22.03
N ILE A 5 -7.04 -27.91 22.06
CA ILE A 5 -7.26 -29.05 21.18
C ILE A 5 -7.49 -30.26 22.09
N PRO A 6 -8.64 -30.96 21.99
CA PRO A 6 -8.92 -32.11 22.84
C PRO A 6 -7.79 -33.14 22.78
N GLY A 7 -7.24 -33.48 23.95
CA GLY A 7 -6.15 -34.47 24.07
C GLY A 7 -4.74 -33.95 23.83
N LEU A 8 -4.55 -32.64 23.61
CA LEU A 8 -3.22 -32.01 23.55
C LEU A 8 -3.02 -31.04 24.73
N PRO A 9 -1.80 -30.94 25.29
CA PRO A 9 -1.45 -29.82 26.16
C PRO A 9 -1.61 -28.49 25.43
N ASP A 10 -2.08 -27.45 26.13
CA ASP A 10 -2.34 -26.13 25.54
C ASP A 10 -1.11 -25.52 24.86
N GLU A 11 0.10 -25.79 25.36
CA GLU A 11 1.36 -25.34 24.75
C GLU A 11 1.54 -25.94 23.34
N VAL A 12 1.33 -27.25 23.21
CA VAL A 12 1.40 -27.95 21.92
C VAL A 12 0.27 -27.48 20.99
N ALA A 13 -0.92 -27.25 21.55
CA ALA A 13 -2.04 -26.75 20.78
C ALA A 13 -1.77 -25.35 20.20
N ARG A 14 -1.19 -24.44 20.99
CA ARG A 14 -0.76 -23.11 20.51
C ARG A 14 0.29 -23.20 19.43
N GLU A 15 1.28 -24.08 19.62
CA GLU A 15 2.28 -24.40 18.61
C GLU A 15 1.66 -24.88 17.29
N CYS A 16 0.61 -25.70 17.33
CA CYS A 16 -0.13 -26.09 16.13
C CYS A 16 -0.83 -24.88 15.48
N LEU A 17 -1.54 -24.06 16.27
CA LEU A 17 -2.26 -22.89 15.77
C LEU A 17 -1.32 -21.86 15.12
N VAL A 18 -0.13 -21.65 15.70
CA VAL A 18 0.89 -20.72 15.20
C VAL A 18 1.44 -21.13 13.83
N ARG A 19 1.32 -22.40 13.43
CA ARG A 19 1.75 -22.89 12.11
C ARG A 19 0.69 -22.74 11.02
N VAL A 20 -0.56 -22.42 11.38
CA VAL A 20 -1.65 -22.26 10.42
C VAL A 20 -1.41 -21.06 9.51
N GLY A 21 -1.55 -21.21 8.19
CA GLY A 21 -1.39 -20.12 7.23
C GLY A 21 -2.37 -18.96 7.43
N PHE A 22 -1.99 -17.74 7.03
CA PHE A 22 -2.85 -16.56 7.19
C PHE A 22 -4.17 -16.69 6.43
N ASP A 23 -4.16 -17.44 5.33
CA ASP A 23 -5.30 -17.77 4.48
C ASP A 23 -6.36 -18.64 5.19
N GLN A 24 -5.93 -19.40 6.21
CA GLN A 24 -6.80 -20.26 7.01
C GLN A 24 -7.27 -19.61 8.33
N LEU A 25 -6.74 -18.43 8.69
CA LEU A 25 -7.16 -17.71 9.90
C LEU A 25 -8.67 -17.45 9.97
N PRO A 26 -9.37 -17.11 8.86
CA PRO A 26 -10.83 -16.97 8.87
C PRO A 26 -11.55 -18.24 9.30
N VAL A 27 -11.02 -19.41 8.93
CA VAL A 27 -11.57 -20.72 9.29
C VAL A 27 -11.26 -21.02 10.75
N VAL A 28 -9.99 -20.92 11.16
CA VAL A 28 -9.53 -21.15 12.54
C VAL A 28 -10.31 -20.31 13.54
N ARG A 29 -10.54 -19.04 13.22
CA ARG A 29 -11.28 -18.08 14.05
C ARG A 29 -12.75 -18.47 14.28
N ARG A 30 -13.35 -19.29 13.40
CA ARG A 30 -14.76 -19.72 13.49
C ARG A 30 -14.94 -21.05 14.22
N ILE A 31 -13.86 -21.82 14.45
CA ILE A 31 -13.93 -23.15 15.05
C ILE A 31 -14.39 -23.08 16.52
N SER A 32 -13.79 -22.20 17.33
CA SER A 32 -14.18 -22.04 18.73
C SER A 32 -13.88 -20.64 19.26
N ARG A 33 -14.52 -20.25 20.38
CA ARG A 33 -14.24 -18.97 21.07
C ARG A 33 -12.80 -18.91 21.59
N GLN A 34 -12.24 -20.05 21.99
CA GLN A 34 -10.86 -20.12 22.48
C GLN A 34 -9.88 -19.90 21.33
N TRP A 35 -10.05 -20.59 20.21
CA TRP A 35 -9.19 -20.42 19.02
C TRP A 35 -9.26 -19.00 18.49
N LYS A 36 -10.46 -18.41 18.44
CA LYS A 36 -10.65 -17.00 18.12
C LYS A 36 -9.81 -16.10 19.03
N SER A 37 -9.90 -16.30 20.35
CA SER A 37 -9.15 -15.50 21.31
C SER A 37 -7.64 -15.66 21.15
N GLU A 38 -7.16 -16.88 20.86
CA GLU A 38 -5.74 -17.16 20.65
C GLU A 38 -5.22 -16.47 19.38
N VAL A 39 -5.87 -16.64 18.22
CA VAL A 39 -5.38 -16.05 16.96
C VAL A 39 -5.55 -14.53 16.86
N GLU A 40 -6.48 -13.95 17.64
CA GLU A 40 -6.62 -12.50 17.78
C GLU A 40 -5.68 -11.92 18.86
N SER A 41 -4.89 -12.75 19.55
CA SER A 41 -4.00 -12.28 20.60
C SER A 41 -2.72 -11.65 20.04
N PRO A 42 -2.17 -10.61 20.69
CA PRO A 42 -0.82 -10.10 20.43
C PRO A 42 0.26 -11.19 20.48
N ASP A 43 0.11 -12.15 21.39
CA ASP A 43 1.08 -13.22 21.62
C ASP A 43 1.20 -14.15 20.42
N TYR A 44 0.09 -14.49 19.77
CA TYR A 44 0.07 -15.30 18.56
C TYR A 44 0.96 -14.71 17.46
N HIS A 45 0.86 -13.41 17.20
CA HIS A 45 1.69 -12.73 16.20
C HIS A 45 3.16 -12.65 16.62
N ARG A 46 3.43 -12.36 17.90
CA ARG A 46 4.81 -12.37 18.42
C ARG A 46 5.46 -13.74 18.24
N GLN A 47 4.74 -14.81 18.55
CA GLN A 47 5.24 -16.17 18.42
C GLN A 47 5.48 -16.56 16.96
N ARG A 48 4.53 -16.29 16.06
CA ARG A 48 4.73 -16.48 14.61
C ARG A 48 5.98 -15.78 14.09
N ARG A 49 6.20 -14.54 14.52
CA ARG A 49 7.40 -13.78 14.15
C ARG A 49 8.67 -14.43 14.69
N ALA A 50 8.68 -14.81 15.98
CA ALA A 50 9.82 -15.44 16.63
C ALA A 50 10.22 -16.77 15.98
N GLU A 51 9.23 -17.53 15.49
CA GLU A 51 9.43 -18.79 14.78
C GLU A 51 9.72 -18.61 13.27
N GLY A 52 9.79 -17.38 12.76
CA GLY A 52 10.03 -17.11 11.34
C GLY A 52 8.85 -17.48 10.42
N LEU A 53 7.65 -17.65 10.98
CA LEU A 53 6.41 -17.99 10.27
C LEU A 53 5.62 -16.77 9.81
N ALA A 54 6.02 -15.57 10.26
CA ALA A 54 5.48 -14.32 9.77
C ALA A 54 5.99 -14.04 8.36
N ARG A 55 5.09 -13.81 7.41
CA ARG A 55 5.41 -13.66 5.99
C ARG A 55 5.30 -12.21 5.56
N PRO A 56 6.41 -11.59 5.11
CA PRO A 56 6.35 -10.28 4.50
C PRO A 56 5.78 -10.38 3.08
N VAL A 57 4.69 -9.67 2.80
CA VAL A 57 4.01 -9.69 1.50
C VAL A 57 3.73 -8.27 1.00
N LEU A 58 3.58 -8.11 -0.31
CA LEU A 58 3.04 -6.88 -0.90
C LEU A 58 1.55 -7.06 -1.17
N ALA A 59 0.74 -6.15 -0.67
CA ALA A 59 -0.62 -5.97 -1.12
C ALA A 59 -0.62 -5.01 -2.31
N LEU A 60 -1.12 -5.47 -3.45
CA LEU A 60 -1.14 -4.76 -4.72
C LEU A 60 -2.59 -4.44 -5.09
N VAL A 61 -2.84 -3.20 -5.50
CA VAL A 61 -4.07 -2.82 -6.19
C VAL A 61 -3.82 -3.03 -7.69
N GLN A 62 -4.30 -4.16 -8.18
CA GLN A 62 -3.97 -4.67 -9.52
C GLN A 62 -5.20 -4.62 -10.42
N ALA A 63 -5.01 -4.13 -11.66
CA ALA A 63 -6.01 -4.21 -12.72
C ALA A 63 -6.29 -5.67 -13.08
N GLN A 64 -7.56 -6.02 -13.26
CA GLN A 64 -7.91 -7.34 -13.78
C GLN A 64 -7.61 -7.37 -15.28
N PRO A 65 -6.96 -8.44 -15.78
CA PRO A 65 -6.79 -8.60 -17.23
C PRO A 65 -8.15 -8.64 -17.92
N THR A 66 -8.31 -7.88 -18.99
CA THR A 66 -9.49 -8.00 -19.86
C THR A 66 -9.40 -9.30 -20.63
N ALA A 67 -10.48 -10.09 -20.66
CA ALA A 67 -10.56 -11.22 -21.57
C ALA A 67 -10.32 -10.75 -23.02
N PRO A 68 -9.64 -11.54 -23.87
CA PRO A 68 -9.59 -11.22 -25.29
C PRO A 68 -11.03 -11.13 -25.84
N PRO A 69 -11.30 -10.24 -26.81
CA PRO A 69 -12.60 -10.23 -27.48
C PRO A 69 -12.86 -11.63 -28.05
N ASP A 70 -14.07 -12.16 -27.83
CA ASP A 70 -14.49 -13.40 -28.46
C ASP A 70 -14.44 -13.19 -29.99
N ASP A 71 -13.79 -14.11 -30.71
CA ASP A 71 -13.66 -14.08 -32.19
C ASP A 71 -15.01 -14.28 -32.93
N ASP A 72 -16.14 -14.33 -32.20
CA ASP A 72 -17.50 -14.59 -32.72
C ASP A 72 -18.33 -13.31 -32.98
N ASP A 73 -17.82 -12.11 -32.68
CA ASP A 73 -18.50 -10.83 -33.02
C ASP A 73 -18.08 -10.33 -34.42
N ASP A 74 -18.23 -11.21 -35.42
CA ASP A 74 -18.25 -10.81 -36.84
C ASP A 74 -19.70 -10.43 -37.21
N ASP A 75 -19.83 -9.22 -37.74
CA ASP A 75 -21.02 -8.60 -38.37
C ASP A 75 -22.13 -7.95 -37.51
N ALA A 76 -22.24 -6.63 -37.75
CA ALA A 76 -23.44 -5.77 -37.68
C ALA A 76 -23.71 -4.91 -36.43
N ALA A 77 -22.82 -3.96 -36.11
CA ALA A 77 -23.23 -2.67 -35.54
C ALA A 77 -22.20 -1.56 -35.81
N GLY A 78 -22.67 -0.37 -36.22
CA GLY A 78 -21.85 0.79 -36.61
C GLY A 78 -21.02 1.43 -35.47
N PRO A 79 -20.29 2.53 -35.74
CA PRO A 79 -19.19 3.02 -34.90
C PRO A 79 -19.65 3.84 -33.66
N ALA A 80 -20.71 3.40 -32.98
CA ALA A 80 -21.13 3.94 -31.68
C ALA A 80 -21.96 2.89 -30.92
N HIS A 81 -21.45 2.46 -29.75
CA HIS A 81 -21.99 1.44 -28.82
C HIS A 81 -21.53 0.00 -29.18
N LYS A 82 -20.72 -0.73 -28.40
CA LYS A 82 -20.42 -0.73 -26.96
C LYS A 82 -18.93 -1.08 -26.79
N ARG A 83 -18.07 -0.13 -26.36
CA ARG A 83 -16.84 -0.55 -25.66
C ARG A 83 -17.29 -1.13 -24.33
N SER A 84 -17.16 -2.44 -24.17
CA SER A 84 -17.37 -3.12 -22.89
C SER A 84 -16.67 -2.34 -21.77
N THR A 85 -17.41 -2.03 -20.72
CA THR A 85 -16.97 -1.32 -19.50
C THR A 85 -15.98 -2.14 -18.65
N ALA A 86 -15.57 -3.32 -19.13
CA ALA A 86 -14.60 -4.21 -18.48
C ALA A 86 -13.16 -3.67 -18.43
N ALA A 87 -12.86 -2.51 -19.02
CA ALA A 87 -11.48 -2.06 -19.23
C ALA A 87 -10.72 -1.60 -17.98
N ASN A 88 -11.36 -1.43 -16.81
CA ASN A 88 -10.70 -0.82 -15.64
C ASN A 88 -11.18 -1.36 -14.27
N SER A 89 -11.41 -2.67 -14.12
CA SER A 89 -11.67 -3.25 -12.79
C SER A 89 -10.36 -3.51 -12.03
N TYR A 90 -10.34 -3.22 -10.74
CA TYR A 90 -9.18 -3.39 -9.86
C TYR A 90 -9.53 -4.27 -8.66
N ARG A 91 -8.58 -5.09 -8.23
CA ARG A 91 -8.71 -5.98 -7.06
C ARG A 91 -7.46 -5.91 -6.18
N LEU A 92 -7.56 -6.45 -4.97
CA LEU A 92 -6.39 -6.70 -4.13
C LEU A 92 -5.77 -8.06 -4.45
N VAL A 93 -4.45 -8.08 -4.57
CA VAL A 93 -3.64 -9.28 -4.74
C VAL A 93 -2.45 -9.22 -3.80
N LEU A 94 -2.11 -10.35 -3.19
CA LEU A 94 -0.87 -10.51 -2.45
C LEU A 94 0.22 -11.08 -3.35
N LEU A 95 1.40 -10.47 -3.27
CA LEU A 95 2.61 -10.94 -3.91
C LEU A 95 3.66 -11.30 -2.85
N GLU A 96 4.15 -12.53 -2.92
CA GLU A 96 5.31 -13.02 -2.21
C GLU A 96 6.51 -13.08 -3.16
N PRO A 97 7.31 -12.00 -3.25
CA PRO A 97 8.26 -11.81 -4.33
C PRO A 97 9.43 -12.80 -4.31
N ALA A 98 9.76 -13.38 -3.15
CA ALA A 98 10.81 -14.40 -3.04
C ALA A 98 10.36 -15.76 -3.59
N GLU A 99 9.09 -16.12 -3.41
CA GLU A 99 8.53 -17.40 -3.86
C GLU A 99 7.85 -17.28 -5.22
N GLY A 100 7.59 -16.06 -5.70
CA GLY A 100 6.78 -15.81 -6.89
C GLY A 100 5.32 -16.20 -6.72
N ARG A 101 4.83 -16.31 -5.47
CA ARG A 101 3.44 -16.68 -5.19
C ARG A 101 2.54 -15.44 -5.26
N TRP A 102 1.44 -15.60 -5.99
CA TRP A 102 0.37 -14.63 -6.12
C TRP A 102 -0.88 -15.19 -5.45
N THR A 103 -1.60 -14.38 -4.69
CA THR A 103 -2.83 -14.81 -4.00
C THR A 103 -3.89 -13.72 -4.13
N PRO A 104 -5.01 -13.98 -4.82
CA PRO A 104 -6.08 -13.01 -4.91
C PRO A 104 -6.79 -12.91 -3.55
N LEU A 105 -7.17 -11.70 -3.15
CA LEU A 105 -8.07 -11.52 -2.02
C LEU A 105 -9.53 -11.53 -2.48
N PRO A 106 -10.49 -11.81 -1.57
CA PRO A 106 -11.91 -11.71 -1.89
C PRO A 106 -12.25 -10.36 -2.54
N PRO A 107 -13.26 -10.31 -3.44
CA PRO A 107 -13.65 -9.07 -4.07
C PRO A 107 -14.18 -8.04 -3.05
N PRO A 108 -13.94 -6.74 -3.27
CA PRO A 108 -14.50 -5.68 -2.44
C PRO A 108 -16.04 -5.63 -2.55
N PRO A 109 -16.72 -5.06 -1.55
CA PRO A 109 -18.18 -5.00 -1.52
C PRO A 109 -18.72 -3.96 -2.51
N GLY A 110 -19.61 -4.36 -3.39
CA GLY A 110 -20.29 -3.45 -4.33
C GLY A 110 -20.75 -4.18 -5.60
N PRO A 111 -21.56 -3.53 -6.44
CA PRO A 111 -22.07 -4.14 -7.67
C PRO A 111 -20.94 -4.44 -8.67
N SER A 112 -19.98 -3.53 -8.83
CA SER A 112 -18.82 -3.70 -9.72
C SER A 112 -17.75 -4.64 -9.16
N GLN A 113 -17.79 -4.95 -7.86
CA GLN A 113 -16.77 -5.73 -7.15
C GLN A 113 -15.33 -5.27 -7.47
N SER A 114 -15.17 -3.96 -7.72
CA SER A 114 -13.92 -3.33 -8.13
C SER A 114 -13.50 -2.27 -7.12
N LEU A 115 -12.19 -2.11 -6.94
CA LEU A 115 -11.61 -1.01 -6.20
C LEU A 115 -11.65 0.29 -7.05
N PRO A 116 -11.69 1.47 -6.41
CA PRO A 116 -11.64 2.74 -7.14
C PRO A 116 -10.30 2.94 -7.87
N LEU A 117 -10.34 3.69 -8.98
CA LEU A 117 -9.15 4.16 -9.68
C LEU A 117 -8.37 5.12 -8.80
N PHE A 118 -7.04 5.09 -8.86
CA PHE A 118 -6.16 5.98 -8.09
C PHE A 118 -6.36 5.92 -6.56
N CYS A 119 -7.04 4.89 -6.05
CA CYS A 119 -7.23 4.71 -4.62
C CYS A 119 -5.89 4.54 -3.92
N GLN A 120 -5.81 5.03 -2.68
CA GLN A 120 -4.66 4.76 -1.82
C GLN A 120 -4.88 3.44 -1.08
N VAL A 121 -3.80 2.70 -0.82
CA VAL A 121 -3.84 1.48 0.01
C VAL A 121 -2.79 1.58 1.10
N ALA A 122 -3.19 1.27 2.33
CA ALA A 122 -2.30 1.28 3.49
C ALA A 122 -2.55 0.06 4.39
N ALA A 123 -1.47 -0.51 4.92
CA ALA A 123 -1.55 -1.60 5.89
C ALA A 123 -1.59 -1.03 7.31
N ALA A 124 -2.77 -1.02 7.91
CA ALA A 124 -2.93 -0.61 9.30
C ALA A 124 -2.59 -1.81 10.19
N VAL A 125 -1.41 -1.75 10.79
CA VAL A 125 -0.89 -2.76 11.72
C VAL A 125 -0.45 -2.06 13.00
N ASP A 126 -0.86 -2.56 14.14
CA ASP A 126 -0.58 -1.93 15.43
C ASP A 126 0.92 -1.92 15.75
N GLY A 127 1.44 -0.74 16.15
CA GLY A 127 2.69 -0.55 16.91
C GLY A 127 3.87 -1.47 16.58
N GLY A 128 4.25 -1.61 15.31
CA GLY A 128 5.38 -2.46 14.90
C GLY A 128 5.04 -3.94 14.65
N GLY A 129 3.76 -4.28 14.45
CA GLY A 129 3.32 -5.65 14.22
C GLY A 129 3.15 -6.47 15.49
N GLN A 130 2.81 -5.81 16.59
CA GLN A 130 2.65 -6.43 17.92
C GLN A 130 1.20 -6.42 18.43
N GLY A 131 0.28 -5.69 17.79
CA GLY A 131 -1.14 -5.71 18.18
C GLY A 131 -1.99 -6.63 17.32
N ARG A 132 -3.31 -6.55 17.52
CA ARG A 132 -4.33 -7.47 16.96
C ARG A 132 -4.66 -7.16 15.51
N LYS A 133 -4.34 -5.94 15.05
CA LYS A 133 -4.79 -5.41 13.77
C LYS A 133 -3.95 -5.89 12.60
N ARG A 134 -4.59 -6.53 11.62
CA ARG A 134 -4.03 -6.84 10.31
C ARG A 134 -5.01 -6.47 9.22
N LEU A 135 -5.05 -5.16 8.95
CA LEU A 135 -6.03 -4.57 8.05
C LEU A 135 -5.34 -3.97 6.83
N LEU A 136 -5.94 -4.18 5.66
CA LEU A 136 -5.70 -3.34 4.49
C LEU A 136 -6.82 -2.32 4.42
N VAL A 137 -6.45 -1.05 4.34
CA VAL A 137 -7.38 0.06 4.22
C VAL A 137 -7.19 0.69 2.85
N VAL A 138 -8.24 0.65 2.04
CA VAL A 138 -8.33 1.33 0.75
C VAL A 138 -9.12 2.60 0.94
N VAL A 139 -8.56 3.73 0.48
CA VAL A 139 -9.10 5.06 0.75
C VAL A 139 -9.24 5.87 -0.54
N GLY A 140 -10.43 6.41 -0.77
CA GLY A 140 -10.73 7.35 -1.84
C GLY A 140 -10.42 6.79 -3.23
N GLY A 141 -9.96 7.66 -4.12
CA GLY A 141 -9.83 7.36 -5.54
C GLY A 141 -11.08 7.77 -6.30
N TRP A 142 -11.27 7.26 -7.51
CA TRP A 142 -12.38 7.59 -8.39
C TRP A 142 -13.20 6.34 -8.69
N ASP A 143 -14.51 6.49 -8.69
CA ASP A 143 -15.40 5.41 -9.08
C ASP A 143 -15.11 4.96 -10.53
N PRO A 144 -14.92 3.67 -10.79
CA PRO A 144 -14.45 3.19 -12.08
C PRO A 144 -15.48 3.35 -13.21
N GLU A 145 -16.76 3.54 -12.88
CA GLU A 145 -17.84 3.70 -13.86
C GLU A 145 -18.11 5.18 -14.14
N THR A 146 -18.26 5.97 -13.09
CA THR A 146 -18.66 7.39 -13.16
C THR A 146 -17.48 8.35 -13.25
N TRP A 147 -16.26 7.88 -12.95
CA TRP A 147 -15.04 8.70 -12.84
C TRP A 147 -15.12 9.80 -11.78
N ALA A 148 -16.14 9.78 -10.93
CA ALA A 148 -16.33 10.75 -9.86
C ALA A 148 -15.38 10.42 -8.70
N PRO A 149 -14.71 11.42 -8.09
CA PRO A 149 -13.94 11.19 -6.88
C PRO A 149 -14.83 10.65 -5.75
N THR A 150 -14.32 9.69 -5.01
CA THR A 150 -15.00 9.05 -3.89
C THR A 150 -14.29 9.31 -2.56
N ASP A 151 -15.07 9.26 -1.47
CA ASP A 151 -14.66 9.36 -0.07
C ASP A 151 -14.71 7.99 0.61
N ALA A 152 -14.96 6.94 -0.17
CA ALA A 152 -15.16 5.59 0.34
C ALA A 152 -13.90 5.08 1.05
N VAL A 153 -14.13 4.36 2.14
CA VAL A 153 -13.13 3.59 2.85
C VAL A 153 -13.55 2.13 2.82
N LEU A 154 -12.68 1.27 2.30
CA LEU A 154 -12.87 -0.18 2.32
C LEU A 154 -11.79 -0.80 3.19
N VAL A 155 -12.19 -1.63 4.14
CA VAL A 155 -11.28 -2.27 5.09
C VAL A 155 -11.38 -3.78 4.92
N TYR A 156 -10.26 -4.42 4.59
CA TYR A 156 -10.13 -5.87 4.56
C TYR A 156 -9.41 -6.35 5.81
N ASP A 157 -10.01 -7.30 6.52
CA ASP A 157 -9.46 -7.91 7.72
C ASP A 157 -8.99 -9.34 7.45
N PHE A 158 -7.69 -9.59 7.62
CA PHE A 158 -7.09 -10.91 7.44
C PHE A 158 -7.56 -11.95 8.46
N LEU A 159 -7.99 -11.53 9.65
CA LEU A 159 -8.46 -12.46 10.68
C LEU A 159 -9.88 -12.95 10.40
N SER A 160 -10.76 -12.08 9.91
CA SER A 160 -12.12 -12.47 9.51
C SER A 160 -12.22 -12.97 8.06
N GLY A 161 -11.25 -12.62 7.22
CA GLY A 161 -11.25 -12.87 5.78
C GLY A 161 -12.32 -12.07 5.05
N ALA A 162 -12.80 -10.98 5.64
CA ALA A 162 -13.96 -10.25 5.17
C ALA A 162 -13.66 -8.77 4.97
N TRP A 163 -14.41 -8.19 4.03
CA TRP A 163 -14.46 -6.75 3.84
C TRP A 163 -15.53 -6.11 4.71
N ARG A 164 -15.27 -4.88 5.11
CA ARG A 164 -16.28 -3.94 5.60
C ARG A 164 -16.11 -2.58 4.94
N ARG A 165 -17.21 -1.85 4.83
CA ARG A 165 -17.15 -0.40 4.56
C ARG A 165 -16.79 0.31 5.86
N GLY A 166 -15.86 1.24 5.79
CA GLY A 166 -15.54 2.13 6.90
C GLY A 166 -16.27 3.46 6.81
N ALA A 167 -16.14 4.28 7.84
CA ALA A 167 -16.66 5.64 7.81
C ALA A 167 -16.08 6.42 6.60
N PRO A 168 -16.94 7.10 5.82
CA PRO A 168 -16.47 7.86 4.66
C PRO A 168 -15.58 9.02 5.10
N MET A 169 -14.59 9.36 4.27
CA MET A 169 -13.70 10.48 4.51
C MET A 169 -14.50 11.79 4.57
N PRO A 170 -14.44 12.56 5.67
CA PRO A 170 -15.19 13.79 5.79
C PRO A 170 -14.58 14.92 4.94
N GLY A 171 -15.41 15.93 4.65
CA GLY A 171 -15.00 17.13 3.93
C GLY A 171 -15.24 17.05 2.42
N PRO A 172 -14.63 17.96 1.63
CA PRO A 172 -14.80 17.93 0.18
C PRO A 172 -14.22 16.65 -0.42
N ARG A 173 -14.84 16.20 -1.52
CA ARG A 173 -14.30 15.10 -2.34
C ARG A 173 -12.86 15.46 -2.75
N ARG A 174 -11.93 14.53 -2.53
CA ARG A 174 -10.49 14.76 -2.68
C ARG A 174 -9.86 13.73 -3.59
N SER A 175 -8.95 14.17 -4.47
CA SER A 175 -8.18 13.31 -5.36
C SER A 175 -6.68 13.44 -5.12
N PHE A 176 -5.90 12.41 -5.49
CA PHE A 176 -4.42 12.42 -5.51
C PHE A 176 -3.74 12.92 -4.24
N PHE A 177 -4.22 12.48 -3.09
CA PHE A 177 -3.69 12.86 -1.78
C PHE A 177 -2.61 11.89 -1.29
N ALA A 178 -1.75 12.38 -0.39
CA ALA A 178 -0.78 11.56 0.33
C ALA A 178 -1.52 10.62 1.29
N CYS A 179 -1.07 9.36 1.39
CA CYS A 179 -1.61 8.37 2.32
C CYS A 179 -0.50 7.49 2.90
N ALA A 180 -0.53 7.22 4.20
CA ALA A 180 0.31 6.22 4.85
C ALA A 180 -0.29 5.72 6.17
N ALA A 181 0.04 4.49 6.56
CA ALA A 181 -0.27 3.97 7.88
C ALA A 181 0.85 4.32 8.88
N VAL A 182 0.48 4.91 10.02
CA VAL A 182 1.40 5.28 11.10
C VAL A 182 0.76 4.90 12.43
N GLY A 183 1.47 4.10 13.23
CA GLY A 183 0.98 3.72 14.57
C GLY A 183 -0.37 2.97 14.59
N GLY A 184 -0.76 2.31 13.50
CA GLY A 184 -2.04 1.58 13.40
C GLY A 184 -3.23 2.41 12.91
N ALA A 185 -3.06 3.72 12.68
CA ALA A 185 -4.02 4.59 12.02
C ALA A 185 -3.57 4.94 10.59
N VAL A 186 -4.50 5.35 9.74
CA VAL A 186 -4.24 5.75 8.35
C VAL A 186 -4.36 7.26 8.22
N TYR A 187 -3.31 7.91 7.74
CA TYR A 187 -3.26 9.36 7.61
C TYR A 187 -3.40 9.75 6.15
N VAL A 188 -4.14 10.83 5.89
CA VAL A 188 -4.26 11.44 4.57
C VAL A 188 -3.98 12.94 4.64
N ALA A 189 -3.36 13.51 3.60
CA ALA A 189 -3.08 14.95 3.50
C ALA A 189 -2.92 15.41 2.05
N GLY A 190 -3.23 16.68 1.77
CA GLY A 190 -3.06 17.25 0.43
C GLY A 190 -3.99 16.66 -0.63
N GLY A 191 -3.58 16.60 -1.89
CA GLY A 191 -4.49 16.36 -3.02
C GLY A 191 -5.30 17.61 -3.37
N HIS A 192 -6.34 17.44 -4.19
CA HIS A 192 -7.18 18.55 -4.64
C HIS A 192 -8.68 18.30 -4.51
N ASP A 193 -9.44 19.40 -4.43
CA ASP A 193 -10.91 19.41 -4.48
C ASP A 193 -11.47 19.31 -5.92
N ALA A 194 -12.80 19.38 -6.07
CA ALA A 194 -13.46 19.28 -7.37
C ALA A 194 -13.05 20.41 -8.34
N GLU A 195 -12.71 21.58 -7.82
CA GLU A 195 -12.25 22.76 -8.54
C GLU A 195 -10.74 22.75 -8.84
N LYS A 196 -10.04 21.66 -8.51
CA LYS A 196 -8.59 21.49 -8.69
C LYS A 196 -7.74 22.44 -7.83
N ASN A 197 -8.28 22.91 -6.71
CA ASN A 197 -7.49 23.62 -5.71
C ASN A 197 -6.75 22.59 -4.85
N ALA A 198 -5.44 22.76 -4.73
CA ALA A 198 -4.60 21.99 -3.83
C ALA A 198 -5.01 22.25 -2.37
N LEU A 199 -4.96 21.20 -1.56
CA LEU A 199 -5.43 21.25 -0.18
C LEU A 199 -4.26 21.27 0.81
N ARG A 200 -4.47 21.95 1.95
CA ARG A 200 -3.59 21.87 3.14
C ARG A 200 -4.09 20.91 4.20
N SER A 201 -5.38 20.60 4.17
CA SER A 201 -6.05 19.84 5.21
C SER A 201 -5.60 18.38 5.23
N ALA A 202 -5.62 17.82 6.43
CA ALA A 202 -5.19 16.47 6.72
C ALA A 202 -6.16 15.79 7.71
N LEU A 203 -6.27 14.47 7.62
CA LEU A 203 -7.18 13.66 8.42
C LEU A 203 -6.46 12.37 8.85
N ALA A 204 -6.85 11.83 10.00
CA ALA A 204 -6.44 10.51 10.46
C ALA A 204 -7.68 9.62 10.61
N TYR A 205 -7.61 8.40 10.08
CA TYR A 205 -8.63 7.38 10.23
C TYR A 205 -8.15 6.31 11.19
N ASP A 206 -8.93 6.09 12.25
CA ASP A 206 -8.76 4.97 13.15
C ASP A 206 -9.68 3.81 12.69
N PRO A 207 -9.12 2.72 12.15
CA PRO A 207 -9.93 1.59 11.70
C PRO A 207 -10.54 0.75 12.83
N ASP A 208 -10.12 0.90 14.09
CA ASP A 208 -10.76 0.22 15.24
C ASP A 208 -11.99 0.99 15.70
N ALA A 209 -11.86 2.31 15.82
CA ALA A 209 -12.97 3.19 16.15
C ALA A 209 -13.93 3.43 14.96
N ASP A 210 -13.51 3.07 13.75
CA ASP A 210 -14.20 3.37 12.49
C ASP A 210 -14.52 4.87 12.37
N ALA A 211 -13.55 5.72 12.71
CA ALA A 211 -13.76 7.15 12.85
C ALA A 211 -12.61 7.97 12.27
N TRP A 212 -12.95 9.14 11.75
CA TRP A 212 -12.00 10.14 11.28
C TRP A 212 -11.80 11.23 12.31
N ALA A 213 -10.55 11.67 12.47
CA ALA A 213 -10.18 12.86 13.23
C ALA A 213 -9.55 13.89 12.28
N GLY A 214 -9.96 15.15 12.44
CA GLY A 214 -9.32 16.28 11.77
C GLY A 214 -7.93 16.54 12.37
N LEU A 215 -6.95 16.78 11.51
CA LEU A 215 -5.62 17.22 11.92
C LEU A 215 -5.46 18.72 11.64
N PRO A 216 -4.47 19.39 12.27
CA PRO A 216 -4.07 20.73 11.85
C PRO A 216 -3.76 20.76 10.34
N ASP A 217 -4.00 21.89 9.70
CA ASP A 217 -3.59 22.12 8.31
C ASP A 217 -2.05 22.08 8.20
N MET A 218 -1.55 21.54 7.08
CA MET A 218 -0.18 21.74 6.65
C MET A 218 0.09 23.23 6.38
N ALA A 219 1.36 23.63 6.39
CA ALA A 219 1.77 24.98 6.03
C ALA A 219 1.58 25.26 4.53
N GLU A 220 1.86 24.25 3.68
CA GLU A 220 1.77 24.37 2.22
C GLU A 220 0.62 23.54 1.67
N GLU A 221 -0.07 24.06 0.65
CA GLU A 221 -1.01 23.27 -0.15
C GLU A 221 -0.23 22.36 -1.09
N ARG A 222 -0.68 21.10 -1.24
CA ARG A 222 0.03 20.11 -2.04
C ARG A 222 -0.95 19.24 -2.80
N ASP A 223 -0.94 19.30 -4.11
CA ASP A 223 -1.58 18.34 -5.01
C ASP A 223 -0.56 17.30 -5.51
N GLU A 224 -1.01 16.06 -5.71
CA GLU A 224 -0.18 14.87 -5.97
C GLU A 224 1.02 14.65 -5.01
N PRO A 225 0.92 14.92 -3.69
CA PRO A 225 2.00 14.58 -2.77
C PRO A 225 2.06 13.06 -2.51
N ARG A 226 3.18 12.59 -1.95
CA ARG A 226 3.30 11.21 -1.45
C ARG A 226 3.35 11.17 0.07
N GLY A 227 2.57 10.27 0.66
CA GLY A 227 2.60 9.94 2.08
C GLY A 227 3.56 8.80 2.39
N LEU A 228 4.33 8.94 3.46
CA LEU A 228 5.31 7.96 3.91
C LEU A 228 5.25 7.81 5.44
N CYS A 229 5.53 6.61 5.92
CA CYS A 229 5.78 6.35 7.34
C CYS A 229 7.29 6.29 7.58
N VAL A 230 7.85 7.30 8.23
CA VAL A 230 9.30 7.42 8.46
C VAL A 230 9.54 7.62 9.94
N ALA A 231 10.24 6.69 10.58
CA ALA A 231 10.55 6.73 12.02
C ALA A 231 9.31 7.02 12.90
N GLY A 232 8.16 6.42 12.58
CA GLY A 232 6.92 6.59 13.33
C GLY A 232 6.17 7.90 13.05
N ARG A 233 6.60 8.70 12.07
CA ARG A 233 5.96 9.95 11.66
C ARG A 233 5.27 9.80 10.31
N PHE A 234 4.19 10.55 10.11
CA PHE A 234 3.58 10.73 8.81
C PHE A 234 4.31 11.84 8.07
N VAL A 235 4.96 11.52 6.96
CA VAL A 235 5.72 12.48 6.16
C VAL A 235 5.07 12.65 4.80
N VAL A 236 4.77 13.90 4.44
CA VAL A 236 4.18 14.30 3.17
C VAL A 236 5.27 14.95 2.33
N VAL A 237 5.61 14.33 1.20
CA VAL A 237 6.71 14.78 0.33
C VAL A 237 6.20 15.27 -1.01
N GLY A 238 6.75 16.39 -1.45
CA GLY A 238 6.51 16.97 -2.76
C GLY A 238 5.08 17.46 -2.98
N GLY A 239 4.55 17.13 -4.15
CA GLY A 239 3.33 17.73 -4.68
C GLY A 239 3.56 19.15 -5.20
N TYR A 240 2.49 19.86 -5.53
CA TYR A 240 2.55 21.23 -6.05
C TYR A 240 1.35 22.07 -5.58
N PRO A 241 1.50 23.41 -5.47
CA PRO A 241 0.40 24.29 -5.12
C PRO A 241 -0.52 24.56 -6.32
N THR A 242 -1.73 25.06 -6.05
CA THR A 242 -2.77 25.37 -7.05
C THR A 242 -2.24 26.27 -8.16
N ARG A 243 -1.44 27.28 -7.79
CA ARG A 243 -0.87 28.26 -8.74
C ARG A 243 0.27 27.74 -9.61
N ALA A 244 0.77 26.52 -9.36
CA ALA A 244 1.93 25.96 -10.04
C ALA A 244 1.70 24.49 -10.40
N GLN A 245 0.53 24.16 -10.94
CA GLN A 245 0.17 22.79 -11.31
C GLN A 245 1.26 22.09 -12.15
N GLY A 246 1.58 20.85 -11.79
CA GLY A 246 2.62 20.04 -12.43
C GLY A 246 4.06 20.43 -12.08
N ARG A 247 4.29 21.52 -11.34
CA ARG A 247 5.63 21.94 -10.88
C ARG A 247 5.87 21.46 -9.45
N PHE A 248 6.29 20.21 -9.34
CA PHE A 248 6.55 19.57 -8.05
C PHE A 248 7.62 20.33 -7.25
N VAL A 249 7.39 20.47 -5.95
CA VAL A 249 8.35 21.05 -5.01
C VAL A 249 9.18 19.96 -4.34
N ALA A 250 10.39 20.29 -3.89
CA ALA A 250 11.24 19.37 -3.15
C ALA A 250 10.96 19.37 -1.62
N SER A 251 10.08 20.26 -1.15
CA SER A 251 9.74 20.40 0.26
C SER A 251 8.94 19.20 0.79
N ALA A 252 9.00 19.01 2.09
CA ALA A 252 8.23 18.01 2.80
C ALA A 252 7.83 18.53 4.18
N GLU A 253 6.76 17.97 4.72
CA GLU A 253 6.27 18.25 6.06
C GLU A 253 6.05 16.93 6.81
N SER A 254 6.30 16.94 8.10
CA SER A 254 6.15 15.76 8.96
C SER A 254 5.18 16.04 10.10
N PHE A 255 4.39 15.03 10.44
CA PHE A 255 3.46 15.03 11.55
C PHE A 255 3.81 13.86 12.47
N ASP A 256 4.08 14.16 13.73
CA ASP A 256 4.38 13.16 14.76
C ASP A 256 3.13 12.94 15.63
N PRO A 257 2.38 11.84 15.43
CA PRO A 257 1.18 11.58 16.21
C PRO A 257 1.46 11.21 17.67
N ALA A 258 2.71 10.88 18.02
CA ALA A 258 3.11 10.55 19.38
C ALA A 258 3.66 11.78 20.14
N ALA A 259 3.78 12.94 19.48
CA ALA A 259 4.21 14.17 20.14
C ALA A 259 3.19 14.63 21.19
N ALA A 260 3.68 15.21 22.30
CA ALA A 260 2.81 15.75 23.35
C ALA A 260 1.85 16.84 22.85
N SER A 261 2.24 17.58 21.81
CA SER A 261 1.41 18.54 21.09
C SER A 261 1.58 18.31 19.59
N PRO A 262 0.76 17.45 18.96
CA PRO A 262 0.90 17.11 17.56
C PRO A 262 0.68 18.32 16.64
N ALA A 263 1.67 18.62 15.81
CA ALA A 263 1.63 19.68 14.82
C ALA A 263 2.50 19.31 13.61
N TRP A 264 2.22 19.95 12.47
CA TRP A 264 3.09 19.84 11.30
C TRP A 264 4.39 20.60 11.54
N ALA A 265 5.50 19.94 11.17
CA ALA A 265 6.82 20.54 11.17
C ALA A 265 7.44 20.43 9.76
N PRO A 266 8.08 21.50 9.24
CA PRO A 266 8.80 21.42 7.98
C PRO A 266 9.97 20.43 8.12
N VAL A 267 10.17 19.59 7.11
CA VAL A 267 11.38 18.79 7.00
C VAL A 267 12.49 19.72 6.49
N PRO A 268 13.61 19.88 7.23
CA PRO A 268 14.66 20.83 6.87
C PRO A 268 15.19 20.65 5.44
N VAL A 269 15.70 21.73 4.85
CA VAL A 269 16.21 21.73 3.47
C VAL A 269 17.34 20.71 3.25
N HIS A 270 18.24 20.58 4.23
CA HIS A 270 19.31 19.57 4.22
C HIS A 270 18.76 18.13 4.31
N ASP A 271 17.55 18.00 4.83
CA ASP A 271 16.79 16.75 4.95
C ASP A 271 15.83 16.52 3.78
N ARG A 272 15.88 17.36 2.72
CA ARG A 272 14.98 17.28 1.56
C ARG A 272 14.93 15.86 0.99
N LEU A 273 13.75 15.27 1.12
CA LEU A 273 13.51 13.89 0.71
C LEU A 273 13.41 13.76 -0.81
N LEU A 274 13.16 14.85 -1.53
CA LEU A 274 13.17 14.88 -2.99
C LEU A 274 14.34 15.72 -3.51
N PRO A 275 14.84 15.46 -4.73
CA PRO A 275 15.86 16.30 -5.32
C PRO A 275 15.29 17.68 -5.71
N GLU A 276 16.19 18.67 -5.84
CA GLU A 276 15.81 20.08 -6.00
C GLU A 276 15.08 20.40 -7.30
N ASP A 277 15.17 19.52 -8.29
CA ASP A 277 14.48 19.62 -9.58
C ASP A 277 12.98 19.29 -9.50
N GLY A 278 12.48 18.81 -8.35
CA GLY A 278 11.06 18.53 -8.17
C GLY A 278 10.63 17.22 -8.83
N ALA A 279 11.27 16.10 -8.47
CA ALA A 279 10.84 14.80 -8.96
C ALA A 279 9.42 14.42 -8.49
N CYS A 280 8.64 13.76 -9.35
CA CYS A 280 7.33 13.21 -8.97
C CYS A 280 7.51 12.21 -7.82
N PRO A 281 6.86 12.41 -6.65
CA PRO A 281 7.14 11.61 -5.46
C PRO A 281 6.49 10.21 -5.49
N ARG A 282 5.77 9.87 -6.57
CA ARG A 282 5.05 8.59 -6.71
C ARG A 282 5.99 7.38 -6.67
N THR A 283 7.26 7.56 -7.00
CA THR A 283 8.25 6.48 -6.94
C THR A 283 9.02 6.44 -5.62
N CYS A 284 8.64 7.21 -4.59
CA CYS A 284 9.27 7.17 -3.29
C CYS A 284 8.62 6.14 -2.36
N CYS A 285 9.42 5.36 -1.64
CA CYS A 285 8.94 4.52 -0.54
C CYS A 285 9.90 4.54 0.65
N ALA A 286 9.36 4.36 1.86
CA ALA A 286 10.13 4.23 3.08
C ALA A 286 10.37 2.75 3.37
N ALA A 287 11.58 2.40 3.82
CA ALA A 287 11.88 1.06 4.27
C ALA A 287 11.20 0.80 5.63
N PRO A 288 10.28 -0.17 5.72
CA PRO A 288 9.59 -0.47 6.96
C PRO A 288 10.59 -0.81 8.07
N ARG A 289 10.29 -0.36 9.30
CA ARG A 289 11.12 -0.60 10.51
C ARG A 289 12.55 -0.04 10.47
N SER A 290 12.89 0.76 9.47
CA SER A 290 14.16 1.48 9.43
C SER A 290 14.08 2.81 10.19
N VAL A 291 15.23 3.33 10.60
CA VAL A 291 15.35 4.66 11.26
C VAL A 291 15.35 5.81 10.23
N GLY A 292 14.69 5.63 9.09
CA GLY A 292 14.61 6.64 8.03
C GLY A 292 15.30 6.27 6.72
N ARG A 293 15.45 4.97 6.43
CA ARG A 293 15.89 4.54 5.11
C ARG A 293 14.74 4.70 4.11
N MET A 294 15.07 5.27 2.95
CA MET A 294 14.14 5.54 1.86
C MET A 294 14.74 5.13 0.52
N TYR A 295 13.85 4.83 -0.42
CA TYR A 295 14.16 4.50 -1.79
C TYR A 295 13.31 5.33 -2.74
N MET A 296 13.86 5.60 -3.93
CA MET A 296 13.17 6.30 -5.00
C MET A 296 13.65 5.77 -6.36
N LEU A 297 12.75 5.73 -7.34
CA LEU A 297 13.15 5.54 -8.74
C LEU A 297 13.34 6.90 -9.41
N ARG A 298 14.53 7.13 -9.96
CA ARG A 298 14.92 8.37 -10.63
C ARG A 298 15.85 8.07 -11.80
N ASP A 299 15.56 8.64 -12.96
CA ASP A 299 16.39 8.54 -14.18
C ASP A 299 16.79 7.08 -14.51
N GLY A 300 15.82 6.16 -14.38
CA GLY A 300 16.03 4.73 -14.62
C GLY A 300 16.86 4.00 -13.54
N HIS A 301 17.14 4.63 -12.41
CA HIS A 301 17.91 4.06 -11.31
C HIS A 301 17.07 3.98 -10.03
N LEU A 302 17.32 2.94 -9.25
CA LEU A 302 16.99 2.93 -7.84
C LEU A 302 18.05 3.76 -7.10
N VAL A 303 17.61 4.77 -6.36
CA VAL A 303 18.43 5.54 -5.44
C VAL A 303 17.97 5.28 -4.01
N ALA A 304 18.89 5.36 -3.06
CA ALA A 304 18.62 5.19 -1.64
C ALA A 304 19.14 6.37 -0.83
N ARG A 305 18.51 6.58 0.32
CA ARG A 305 18.90 7.57 1.33
C ARG A 305 18.73 6.97 2.71
N ASP A 306 19.67 7.24 3.60
CA ASP A 306 19.63 6.83 5.00
C ASP A 306 19.52 8.08 5.89
N GLY A 307 18.34 8.33 6.46
CA GLY A 307 18.10 9.49 7.32
C GLY A 307 18.42 10.82 6.62
N ALA A 308 19.33 11.60 7.21
CA ALA A 308 19.76 12.90 6.70
C ALA A 308 20.81 12.83 5.56
N ALA A 309 21.26 11.64 5.16
CA ALA A 309 22.31 11.49 4.15
C ALA A 309 21.86 11.93 2.74
N ALA A 310 22.82 12.20 1.86
CA ALA A 310 22.54 12.46 0.45
C ALA A 310 21.98 11.20 -0.25
N TRP A 311 21.14 11.40 -1.27
CA TRP A 311 20.70 10.32 -2.15
C TRP A 311 21.90 9.73 -2.90
N ARG A 312 22.02 8.40 -2.85
CA ARG A 312 23.05 7.65 -3.56
C ARG A 312 22.42 6.69 -4.58
N PRO A 313 23.04 6.50 -5.76
CA PRO A 313 22.68 5.40 -6.65
C PRO A 313 22.81 4.05 -5.95
N VAL A 314 21.89 3.14 -6.23
CA VAL A 314 21.93 1.74 -5.78
C VAL A 314 22.19 0.83 -6.98
N ALA A 315 21.29 0.85 -7.96
CA ALA A 315 21.37 0.04 -9.17
C ALA A 315 20.49 0.62 -10.28
N ARG A 316 20.85 0.38 -11.54
CA ARG A 316 19.98 0.66 -12.70
C ARG A 316 18.81 -0.32 -12.70
N VAL A 317 17.59 0.18 -12.86
CA VAL A 317 16.38 -0.66 -12.97
C VAL A 317 16.36 -1.30 -14.36
N PRO A 318 16.01 -2.60 -14.47
CA PRO A 318 15.85 -3.27 -15.77
C PRO A 318 14.86 -2.56 -16.69
N ASP A 319 15.18 -2.47 -17.98
CA ASP A 319 14.41 -1.68 -18.94
C ASP A 319 12.95 -2.19 -19.10
N ASP A 320 12.72 -3.49 -18.90
CA ASP A 320 11.39 -4.13 -18.94
C ASP A 320 10.55 -3.94 -17.65
N ALA A 321 11.00 -3.08 -16.74
CA ALA A 321 10.29 -2.68 -15.52
C ALA A 321 10.18 -1.16 -15.33
N LEU A 322 10.58 -0.35 -16.33
CA LEU A 322 10.67 1.11 -16.21
C LEU A 322 9.34 1.84 -16.38
N THR A 323 8.33 1.21 -16.98
CA THR A 323 7.03 1.85 -17.24
C THR A 323 6.08 1.63 -16.06
N ALA A 324 5.48 2.74 -15.59
CA ALA A 324 4.57 2.80 -14.44
C ALA A 324 5.05 1.99 -13.21
N PRO A 325 6.30 2.16 -12.75
CA PRO A 325 6.85 1.28 -11.73
C PRO A 325 6.29 1.60 -10.34
N ALA A 326 5.80 0.57 -9.66
CA ALA A 326 5.55 0.58 -8.23
C ALA A 326 6.80 0.06 -7.50
N VAL A 327 7.32 0.85 -6.56
CA VAL A 327 8.46 0.45 -5.71
C VAL A 327 8.01 0.28 -4.26
N SER A 328 8.44 -0.82 -3.65
CA SER A 328 8.17 -1.13 -2.24
C SER A 328 9.41 -1.72 -1.59
N ALA A 329 9.66 -1.33 -0.34
CA ALA A 329 10.76 -1.84 0.46
C ALA A 329 10.25 -2.78 1.57
N PHE A 330 11.10 -3.74 1.95
CA PHE A 330 10.84 -4.73 2.97
C PHE A 330 11.71 -4.47 4.21
N PRO A 331 11.29 -4.95 5.40
CA PRO A 331 12.07 -4.81 6.62
C PRO A 331 13.47 -5.46 6.58
N ASP A 332 13.66 -6.47 5.73
CA ASP A 332 14.92 -7.19 5.57
C ASP A 332 15.87 -6.52 4.54
N GLY A 333 15.56 -5.29 4.12
CA GLY A 333 16.37 -4.53 3.17
C GLY A 333 16.13 -4.89 1.70
N ARG A 334 15.19 -5.80 1.39
CA ARG A 334 14.78 -6.03 0.01
C ARG A 334 14.02 -4.83 -0.55
N VAL A 335 14.25 -4.54 -1.81
CA VAL A 335 13.45 -3.59 -2.59
C VAL A 335 12.85 -4.33 -3.76
N VAL A 336 11.55 -4.14 -3.96
CA VAL A 336 10.79 -4.75 -5.05
C VAL A 336 10.31 -3.65 -5.99
N VAL A 337 10.52 -3.86 -7.28
CA VAL A 337 9.95 -3.05 -8.34
C VAL A 337 9.01 -3.93 -9.15
N VAL A 338 7.78 -3.45 -9.31
CA VAL A 338 6.78 -4.03 -10.20
C VAL A 338 6.49 -3.00 -11.28
N GLY A 339 6.68 -3.35 -12.54
CA GLY A 339 6.47 -2.42 -13.66
C GLY A 339 6.41 -3.17 -14.98
N SER A 340 6.46 -2.47 -16.10
CA SER A 340 6.46 -3.07 -17.43
C SER A 340 7.47 -2.41 -18.38
N GLY A 341 7.73 -3.05 -19.52
CA GLY A 341 8.57 -2.47 -20.58
C GLY A 341 7.85 -1.39 -21.41
N CYS A 342 6.52 -1.40 -21.42
CA CYS A 342 5.69 -0.43 -22.14
C CYS A 342 4.33 -0.23 -21.47
N HIS A 343 3.63 0.84 -21.85
CA HIS A 343 2.29 1.13 -21.30
C HIS A 343 1.31 0.02 -21.68
N GLY A 344 0.69 -0.61 -20.68
CA GLY A 344 -0.22 -1.74 -20.88
C GLY A 344 0.46 -3.09 -21.13
N GLY A 345 1.79 -3.16 -21.12
CA GLY A 345 2.53 -4.42 -21.24
C GLY A 345 2.52 -5.27 -19.96
N ASP A 346 2.92 -6.53 -20.11
CA ASP A 346 3.00 -7.49 -19.01
C ASP A 346 3.86 -6.97 -17.85
N GLN A 347 3.36 -7.18 -16.63
CA GLN A 347 4.11 -6.82 -15.44
C GLN A 347 5.31 -7.75 -15.23
N THR A 348 6.44 -7.15 -14.90
CA THR A 348 7.64 -7.82 -14.43
C THR A 348 7.88 -7.46 -12.96
N VAL A 349 8.46 -8.40 -12.23
CA VAL A 349 8.79 -8.22 -10.81
C VAL A 349 10.27 -8.43 -10.63
N TYR A 350 10.94 -7.41 -10.11
CA TYR A 350 12.35 -7.47 -9.77
C TYR A 350 12.56 -7.24 -8.28
N VAL A 351 13.44 -8.04 -7.70
CA VAL A 351 13.82 -7.98 -6.29
C VAL A 351 15.31 -7.67 -6.20
N LEU A 352 15.65 -6.59 -5.51
CA LEU A 352 17.02 -6.22 -5.19
C LEU A 352 17.29 -6.49 -3.72
N ARG A 353 18.47 -7.07 -3.44
CA ARG A 353 19.02 -7.20 -2.09
C ARG A 353 20.28 -6.36 -1.99
N GLU A 354 20.36 -5.51 -0.97
CA GLU A 354 21.61 -4.86 -0.60
C GLU A 354 22.35 -5.78 0.39
N GLU A 355 23.33 -6.55 -0.07
CA GLU A 355 24.21 -7.35 0.79
C GLU A 355 25.47 -6.54 1.14
N GLY A 356 25.80 -6.45 2.43
CA GLY A 356 27.02 -5.77 2.88
C GLY A 356 28.27 -6.36 2.22
N GLY A 357 29.04 -5.53 1.51
CA GLY A 357 30.27 -5.93 0.84
C GLY A 357 30.11 -6.46 -0.59
N ARG A 358 28.89 -6.48 -1.16
CA ARG A 358 28.65 -6.80 -2.57
C ARG A 358 27.86 -5.68 -3.27
N PRO A 359 28.08 -5.47 -4.57
CA PRO A 359 27.23 -4.55 -5.34
C PRO A 359 25.80 -5.08 -5.35
N ALA A 360 24.84 -4.18 -5.15
CA ALA A 360 23.43 -4.52 -5.21
C ALA A 360 23.07 -5.02 -6.62
N SER A 361 22.36 -6.14 -6.70
CA SER A 361 21.96 -6.74 -7.96
C SER A 361 20.46 -7.07 -7.96
N TRP A 362 19.86 -6.94 -9.14
CA TRP A 362 18.47 -7.33 -9.36
C TRP A 362 18.38 -8.82 -9.63
N SER A 363 17.38 -9.45 -9.02
CA SER A 363 16.90 -10.79 -9.36
C SER A 363 15.50 -10.67 -9.93
N ARG A 364 15.25 -11.29 -11.08
CA ARG A 364 13.92 -11.35 -11.68
C ARG A 364 13.13 -12.43 -10.95
N ALA A 365 11.98 -12.09 -10.39
CA ALA A 365 11.06 -13.07 -9.84
C ALA A 365 10.37 -13.85 -10.97
N PRO A 366 9.78 -15.02 -10.70
CA PRO A 366 8.95 -15.71 -11.68
C PRO A 366 7.89 -14.78 -12.28
N PRO A 367 7.63 -14.86 -13.60
CA PRO A 367 6.63 -14.01 -14.23
C PRO A 367 5.26 -14.22 -13.57
N PRO A 368 4.43 -13.16 -13.46
CA PRO A 368 3.07 -13.31 -12.99
C PRO A 368 2.32 -14.31 -13.89
N PRO A 369 1.50 -15.20 -13.32
CA PRO A 369 0.52 -15.95 -14.11
C PRO A 369 -0.37 -14.99 -14.91
N PRO A 370 -0.93 -15.40 -16.07
CA PRO A 370 -1.69 -14.52 -16.96
C PRO A 370 -2.82 -13.76 -16.27
N GLU A 371 -3.50 -14.40 -15.31
CA GLU A 371 -4.56 -13.79 -14.53
C GLU A 371 -4.08 -12.63 -13.65
N PHE A 372 -2.76 -12.52 -13.37
CA PHE A 372 -2.11 -11.44 -12.62
C PHE A 372 -1.22 -10.54 -13.50
N ALA A 373 -1.41 -10.54 -14.82
CA ALA A 373 -0.59 -9.72 -15.74
C ALA A 373 -0.93 -8.21 -15.71
N GLY A 374 -2.05 -7.82 -15.09
CA GLY A 374 -2.55 -6.45 -15.10
C GLY A 374 -1.68 -5.46 -14.31
N HIS A 375 -1.76 -4.19 -14.71
CA HIS A 375 -1.05 -3.06 -14.12
C HIS A 375 -1.32 -2.87 -12.62
N VAL A 376 -0.29 -2.46 -11.87
CA VAL A 376 -0.36 -2.15 -10.44
C VAL A 376 -0.38 -0.64 -10.23
N GLN A 377 -1.51 -0.10 -9.72
CA GLN A 377 -1.62 1.35 -9.48
C GLN A 377 -1.12 1.78 -8.09
N ALA A 378 -1.18 0.88 -7.10
CA ALA A 378 -0.77 1.16 -5.74
C ALA A 378 -0.30 -0.13 -5.06
N SER A 379 0.61 0.01 -4.10
CA SER A 379 1.08 -1.12 -3.29
C SER A 379 1.40 -0.68 -1.86
N CYS A 380 1.30 -1.61 -0.93
CA CYS A 380 1.82 -1.44 0.41
C CYS A 380 2.38 -2.75 0.96
N PHE A 381 3.31 -2.63 1.89
CA PHE A 381 3.88 -3.75 2.64
C PHE A 381 2.95 -4.14 3.79
N ILE A 382 2.74 -5.44 3.99
CA ILE A 382 2.12 -5.99 5.19
C ILE A 382 2.83 -7.29 5.59
N GLU A 383 2.82 -7.60 6.87
CA GLU A 383 3.38 -8.85 7.41
C GLU A 383 2.26 -9.69 8.04
N LEU A 384 2.11 -10.93 7.60
CA LEU A 384 1.00 -11.84 7.91
C LEU A 384 1.43 -13.10 8.66
#